data_AF-A0A9E0VGF5-F1
#
_entry.id   AF-A0A9E0VGF5-F1
#
_cell.length_a   1.000
_cell.length_b   1.000
_cell.length_c   1.000
_cell.angle_alpha   90.00
_cell.angle_beta   90.00
_cell.angle_gamma   90.00
#
_symmetry.space_group_name_H-M   'P 1'
#
loop_
_entity.id
_entity.type
_entity.pdbx_description
1 polymer ?
#
loop_
_entity_poly.entity_id
_entity_poly.type
_entity_poly.pdbx_seq_one_letter_code
_entity_poly.pdbx_strand_id
1 'polypeptide(L)'
;MVLAMVLTLTVSAEAQKKKPVTKKTTTTTAAATNTLEVKQAAEKVSIQIKNVTKFIYVLGGIAQGIEATDKEAKTGKLTKAIIDKNNNYKQTVVSGIRNLKAGLAELETLFRSKPSLKTYVLSIEGITELCNQSEDLAIGGQFSESGRPLLTVVEKLADTLTALP
;
A
#
# COMPACT_ATOMS: atom_id res chain seq x y z
N MET A 1 21.28 -89.68 -23.48
CA MET A 1 20.14 -90.48 -23.01
C MET A 1 19.23 -89.57 -22.21
N VAL A 2 17.97 -89.50 -22.59
CA VAL A 2 16.90 -88.64 -22.08
C VAL A 2 16.53 -89.04 -20.66
N LEU A 3 16.27 -88.08 -19.76
CA LEU A 3 15.15 -88.20 -18.83
C LEU A 3 14.66 -86.84 -18.33
N ALA A 4 13.43 -86.52 -18.72
CA ALA A 4 12.62 -85.43 -18.22
C ALA A 4 12.10 -85.73 -16.81
N MET A 5 11.94 -84.70 -15.97
CA MET A 5 10.99 -84.75 -14.86
C MET A 5 10.37 -83.37 -14.64
N VAL A 6 9.08 -83.31 -14.95
CA VAL A 6 8.15 -82.21 -14.68
C VAL A 6 7.69 -82.33 -13.22
N LEU A 7 7.63 -81.22 -12.48
CA LEU A 7 6.74 -81.09 -11.32
C LEU A 7 6.28 -79.64 -11.12
N THR A 8 5.06 -79.52 -10.62
CA THR A 8 4.05 -78.48 -10.77
C THR A 8 3.84 -77.60 -9.53
N LEU A 9 3.32 -76.36 -9.75
CA LEU A 9 2.46 -75.52 -8.86
C LEU A 9 3.12 -75.01 -7.56
N THR A 10 2.94 -73.77 -7.07
CA THR A 10 1.75 -72.93 -6.89
C THR A 10 2.11 -71.43 -6.81
N VAL A 11 1.21 -70.58 -7.32
CA VAL A 11 1.16 -69.12 -7.09
C VAL A 11 0.65 -68.84 -5.68
N SER A 12 1.34 -67.95 -4.95
CA SER A 12 0.73 -67.15 -3.88
C SER A 12 0.97 -65.68 -4.17
N ALA A 13 -0.11 -65.00 -4.56
CA ALA A 13 -0.16 -63.57 -4.70
C ALA A 13 -0.43 -62.94 -3.33
N GLU A 14 0.59 -62.35 -2.71
CA GLU A 14 0.39 -61.49 -1.55
C GLU A 14 0.03 -60.08 -2.02
N ALA A 15 -1.28 -59.85 -2.10
CA ALA A 15 -1.87 -58.54 -2.27
C ALA A 15 -1.56 -57.67 -1.04
N GLN A 16 -0.50 -56.85 -1.11
CA GLN A 16 -0.28 -55.77 -0.16
C GLN A 16 -1.40 -54.73 -0.30
N LYS A 17 -2.42 -54.84 0.57
CA LYS A 17 -3.38 -53.76 0.82
C LYS A 17 -2.64 -52.55 1.37
N LYS A 18 -2.23 -51.64 0.48
CA LYS A 18 -1.85 -50.28 0.86
C LYS A 18 -3.08 -49.59 1.44
N LYS A 19 -3.10 -49.48 2.78
CA LYS A 19 -4.05 -48.62 3.50
C LYS A 19 -3.95 -47.20 2.90
N PRO A 20 -5.06 -46.56 2.51
CA PRO A 20 -5.02 -45.17 2.13
C PRO A 20 -4.64 -44.36 3.37
N VAL A 21 -3.44 -43.77 3.34
CA VAL A 21 -3.05 -42.72 4.26
C VAL A 21 -3.94 -41.53 3.93
N THR A 22 -4.95 -41.29 4.76
CA THR A 22 -5.71 -40.04 4.77
C THR A 22 -4.72 -38.91 5.03
N LYS A 23 -4.31 -38.20 3.96
CA LYS A 23 -3.62 -36.92 4.09
C LYS A 23 -4.54 -36.00 4.87
N LYS A 24 -4.16 -35.70 6.11
CA LYS A 24 -4.76 -34.64 6.91
C LYS A 24 -4.50 -33.33 6.16
N THR A 25 -5.55 -32.81 5.54
CA THR A 25 -5.56 -31.53 4.84
C THR A 25 -5.37 -30.40 5.85
N THR A 26 -4.13 -29.99 6.07
CA THR A 26 -3.75 -28.81 6.89
C THR A 26 -3.94 -27.53 6.07
N THR A 27 -5.16 -27.23 5.63
CA THR A 27 -5.44 -26.04 4.79
C THR A 27 -6.06 -24.89 5.59
N THR A 28 -6.53 -25.14 6.81
CA THR A 28 -7.20 -24.15 7.66
C THR A 28 -6.27 -23.06 8.19
N THR A 29 -5.01 -23.37 8.49
CA THR A 29 -4.06 -22.38 9.05
C THR A 29 -3.67 -21.32 8.01
N ALA A 30 -3.37 -21.72 6.77
CA ALA A 30 -2.98 -20.78 5.71
C ALA A 30 -4.13 -19.86 5.29
N ALA A 31 -5.36 -20.38 5.20
CA ALA A 31 -6.53 -19.57 4.88
C ALA A 31 -6.82 -18.52 5.97
N ALA A 32 -6.77 -18.91 7.25
CA ALA A 32 -6.98 -18.00 8.37
C ALA A 32 -5.88 -16.91 8.46
N THR A 33 -4.62 -17.26 8.20
CA THR A 33 -3.52 -16.28 8.14
C THR A 33 -3.72 -15.28 7.00
N ASN A 34 -4.11 -15.74 5.80
CA ASN A 34 -4.38 -14.85 4.67
C ASN A 34 -5.52 -13.86 4.99
N THR A 35 -6.60 -14.31 5.63
CA THR A 35 -7.70 -13.42 6.06
C THR A 35 -7.24 -12.38 7.07
N LEU A 36 -6.39 -12.74 8.03
CA LEU A 36 -5.87 -11.79 9.01
C LEU A 36 -4.94 -10.76 8.35
N GLU A 37 -4.08 -11.19 7.44
CA GLU A 37 -3.17 -10.30 6.71
C GLU A 37 -3.92 -9.27 5.86
N VAL A 38 -4.98 -9.72 5.18
CA VAL A 38 -5.86 -8.86 4.38
C VAL A 38 -6.58 -7.83 5.26
N LYS A 39 -7.12 -8.25 6.41
CA LYS A 39 -7.75 -7.32 7.37
C LYS A 39 -6.77 -6.28 7.91
N GLN A 40 -5.55 -6.69 8.24
CA GLN A 40 -4.51 -5.76 8.68
C GLN A 40 -4.10 -4.78 7.58
N ALA A 41 -4.06 -5.24 6.33
CA ALA A 41 -3.80 -4.36 5.19
C ALA A 41 -4.92 -3.33 5.01
N ALA A 42 -6.19 -3.76 5.08
CA ALA A 42 -7.36 -2.88 5.03
C ALA A 42 -7.32 -1.81 6.12
N GLU A 43 -6.97 -2.17 7.35
CA GLU A 43 -6.82 -1.22 8.46
C GLU A 43 -5.73 -0.18 8.15
N LYS A 44 -4.58 -0.61 7.64
CA LYS A 44 -3.50 0.33 7.26
C LYS A 44 -3.92 1.25 6.12
N VAL A 45 -4.63 0.76 5.11
CA VAL A 45 -5.20 1.57 4.02
C VAL A 45 -6.15 2.62 4.59
N SER A 46 -7.09 2.22 5.47
CA SER A 46 -8.04 3.12 6.14
C SER A 46 -7.34 4.22 6.96
N ILE A 47 -6.27 3.88 7.66
CA ILE A 47 -5.45 4.87 8.39
C ILE A 47 -4.83 5.87 7.42
N GLN A 48 -4.26 5.42 6.30
CA GLN A 48 -3.65 6.33 5.32
C GLN A 48 -4.70 7.23 4.66
N ILE A 49 -5.91 6.73 4.34
CA ILE A 49 -7.02 7.57 3.85
C ILE A 49 -7.27 8.71 4.84
N LYS A 50 -7.41 8.41 6.14
CA LYS A 50 -7.67 9.43 7.16
C LYS A 50 -6.54 10.45 7.24
N ASN A 51 -5.29 10.01 7.17
CA ASN A 51 -4.13 10.89 7.25
C ASN A 51 -4.06 11.83 6.06
N VAL A 52 -4.18 11.30 4.84
CA VAL A 52 -4.13 12.08 3.60
C VAL A 52 -5.31 13.05 3.54
N THR A 53 -6.53 12.61 3.83
CA THR A 53 -7.72 13.48 3.83
C THR A 53 -7.62 14.62 4.84
N LYS A 54 -7.15 14.34 6.07
CA LYS A 54 -6.93 15.38 7.08
C LYS A 54 -5.89 16.39 6.62
N PHE A 55 -4.82 15.93 6.01
CA PHE A 55 -3.78 16.80 5.48
C PHE A 55 -4.34 17.72 4.39
N ILE A 56 -5.08 17.16 3.42
CA ILE A 56 -5.72 17.94 2.35
C ILE A 56 -6.68 18.98 2.92
N TYR A 57 -7.49 18.62 3.92
CA TYR A 57 -8.41 19.55 4.57
C TYR A 57 -7.69 20.75 5.17
N VAL A 58 -6.59 20.51 5.89
CA VAL A 58 -5.78 21.58 6.49
C VAL A 58 -5.08 22.40 5.40
N LEU A 59 -4.50 21.74 4.39
CA LEU A 59 -3.83 22.39 3.27
C LEU A 59 -4.77 23.34 2.53
N GLY A 60 -6.00 22.90 2.24
CA GLY A 60 -7.01 23.72 1.55
C GLY A 60 -7.35 25.02 2.28
N GLY A 61 -7.24 25.04 3.61
CA GLY A 61 -7.46 26.25 4.41
C GLY A 61 -6.32 27.27 4.39
N ILE A 62 -5.09 26.86 4.04
CA ILE A 62 -3.90 27.73 4.14
C ILE A 62 -3.20 27.99 2.81
N ALA A 63 -3.41 27.13 1.80
CA ALA A 63 -2.63 27.10 0.57
C ALA A 63 -2.61 28.45 -0.18
N GLN A 64 -3.79 29.02 -0.45
CA GLN A 64 -3.89 30.31 -1.15
C GLN A 64 -3.27 31.46 -0.34
N GLY A 65 -3.37 31.41 1.00
CA GLY A 65 -2.77 32.39 1.89
C GLY A 65 -1.24 32.37 1.82
N ILE A 66 -0.65 31.17 1.71
CA ILE A 66 0.79 31.00 1.53
C ILE A 66 1.25 31.64 0.21
N GLU A 67 0.56 31.31 -0.88
CA GLU A 67 0.88 31.81 -2.22
C GLU A 67 0.70 33.33 -2.34
N ALA A 68 -0.39 33.87 -1.80
CA ALA A 68 -0.66 35.30 -1.78
C ALA A 68 0.43 36.05 -0.99
N THR A 69 0.83 35.51 0.16
CA THR A 69 1.89 36.08 0.99
C THR A 69 3.24 36.05 0.27
N ASP A 70 3.56 34.98 -0.46
CA ASP A 70 4.78 34.90 -1.28
C ASP A 70 4.77 35.91 -2.43
N LYS A 71 3.61 36.14 -3.05
CA LYS A 71 3.45 37.18 -4.09
C LYS A 71 3.66 38.57 -3.51
N GLU A 72 3.10 38.85 -2.33
CA GLU A 72 3.23 40.15 -1.68
C GLU A 72 4.65 40.39 -1.13
N ALA A 73 5.31 39.35 -0.63
CA ALA A 73 6.71 39.41 -0.19
C ALA A 73 7.64 39.92 -1.31
N LYS A 74 7.39 39.53 -2.56
CA LYS A 74 8.16 40.01 -3.74
C LYS A 74 8.04 41.52 -3.98
N THR A 75 7.03 42.17 -3.40
CA THR A 75 6.84 43.62 -3.50
C THR A 75 7.64 44.40 -2.46
N GLY A 76 8.27 43.73 -1.49
CA GLY A 76 9.05 44.36 -0.41
C GLY A 76 8.21 45.05 0.67
N LYS A 77 6.88 44.91 0.65
CA LYS A 77 5.95 45.59 1.57
C LYS A 77 5.70 44.83 2.87
N LEU A 78 6.10 43.56 2.95
CA LEU A 78 5.89 42.73 4.13
C LEU A 78 7.03 42.85 5.13
N THR A 79 6.69 42.76 6.41
CA THR A 79 7.69 42.67 7.47
C THR A 79 8.38 41.31 7.46
N LYS A 80 9.63 41.27 7.95
CA LYS A 80 10.39 40.02 8.08
C LYS A 80 9.64 38.94 8.88
N ALA A 81 8.94 39.32 9.94
CA ALA A 81 8.16 38.38 10.76
C ALA A 81 7.05 37.67 9.97
N ILE A 82 6.38 38.36 9.04
CA ILE A 82 5.34 37.76 8.18
C ILE A 82 5.99 36.79 7.17
N ILE A 83 7.11 37.20 6.56
CA ILE A 83 7.85 36.38 5.61
C ILE A 83 8.36 35.09 6.27
N ASP A 84 8.96 35.20 7.45
CA ASP A 84 9.47 34.06 8.21
C ASP A 84 8.35 33.11 8.61
N LYS A 85 7.19 33.64 9.05
CA LYS A 85 6.01 32.83 9.33
C LYS A 85 5.50 32.09 8.08
N ASN A 86 5.49 32.74 6.93
CA ASN A 86 5.10 32.11 5.67
C ASN A 86 6.07 30.98 5.28
N ASN A 87 7.37 31.21 5.42
CA ASN A 87 8.39 30.20 5.17
C ASN A 87 8.22 28.97 6.08
N ASN A 88 7.85 29.17 7.34
CA ASN A 88 7.53 28.06 8.25
C ASN A 88 6.31 27.26 7.78
N TYR A 89 5.26 27.91 7.27
CA TYR A 89 4.11 27.21 6.70
C TYR A 89 4.50 26.40 5.46
N LYS A 90 5.30 26.96 4.55
CA LYS A 90 5.82 26.25 3.38
C LYS A 90 6.59 24.99 3.77
N GLN A 91 7.52 25.11 4.73
CA GLN A 91 8.29 23.98 5.23
C GLN A 91 7.42 22.92 5.92
N THR A 92 6.40 23.35 6.66
CA THR A 92 5.45 22.45 7.33
C THR A 92 4.67 21.64 6.30
N VAL A 93 4.18 22.26 5.23
CA VAL A 93 3.46 21.58 4.14
C VAL A 93 4.35 20.55 3.45
N VAL A 94 5.56 20.95 3.02
CA VAL A 94 6.51 20.04 2.35
C VAL A 94 6.89 18.87 3.25
N SER A 95 7.15 19.13 4.54
CA SER A 95 7.46 18.07 5.51
C SER A 95 6.27 17.14 5.73
N GLY A 96 5.05 17.68 5.77
CA GLY A 96 3.82 16.89 5.85
C GLY A 96 3.65 15.95 4.66
N ILE A 97 3.89 16.43 3.43
CA ILE A 97 3.84 15.60 2.22
C ILE A 97 4.88 14.47 2.29
N ARG A 98 6.11 14.77 2.74
CA ARG A 98 7.16 13.75 2.92
C ARG A 98 6.78 12.68 3.94
N ASN A 99 6.14 13.07 5.03
CA ASN A 99 5.67 12.12 6.04
C ASN A 99 4.56 11.22 5.49
N LEU A 100 3.62 11.77 4.71
CA LEU A 100 2.63 10.96 3.99
C LEU A 100 3.29 10.00 3.02
N LYS A 101 4.25 10.48 2.23
CA LYS A 101 5.01 9.67 1.26
C LYS A 101 5.65 8.46 1.94
N ALA A 102 6.28 8.64 3.10
CA ALA A 102 6.87 7.53 3.84
C ALA A 102 5.84 6.45 4.22
N GLY A 103 4.70 6.85 4.80
CA GLY A 103 3.64 5.92 5.17
C GLY A 103 3.00 5.20 3.97
N LEU A 104 2.93 5.86 2.82
CA LEU A 104 2.40 5.31 1.57
C LEU A 104 3.40 4.36 0.90
N ALA A 105 4.71 4.66 0.95
CA ALA A 105 5.75 3.77 0.45
C ALA A 105 5.83 2.47 1.27
N GLU A 106 5.67 2.55 2.59
CA GLU A 106 5.54 1.37 3.45
C GLU A 106 4.31 0.53 3.06
N LEU A 107 3.21 1.19 2.72
CA LEU A 107 1.98 0.53 2.31
C LEU A 107 2.12 -0.17 0.95
N GLU A 108 2.71 0.47 -0.05
CA GLU A 108 3.02 -0.18 -1.33
C GLU A 108 3.95 -1.39 -1.13
N THR A 109 4.98 -1.24 -0.28
CA THR A 109 5.92 -2.32 0.04
C THR A 109 5.20 -3.50 0.71
N LEU A 110 4.26 -3.23 1.61
CA LEU A 110 3.44 -4.26 2.25
C LEU A 110 2.65 -5.08 1.21
N PHE A 111 1.99 -4.41 0.27
CA PHE A 111 1.19 -5.07 -0.77
C PHE A 111 2.06 -5.90 -1.73
N ARG A 112 3.25 -5.41 -2.08
CA ARG A 112 4.19 -6.13 -2.95
C ARG A 112 4.85 -7.32 -2.26
N SER A 113 5.11 -7.23 -0.96
CA SER A 113 5.85 -8.24 -0.19
C SER A 113 4.99 -9.43 0.25
N LYS A 114 3.68 -9.23 0.47
CA LYS A 114 2.78 -10.30 0.95
C LYS A 114 2.11 -11.04 -0.21
N PRO A 115 2.25 -12.38 -0.33
CA PRO A 115 1.58 -13.15 -1.39
C PRO A 115 0.07 -12.99 -1.42
N SER A 116 -0.56 -12.90 -0.24
CA SER A 116 -2.00 -12.68 -0.05
C SER A 116 -2.49 -11.33 -0.57
N LEU A 117 -1.60 -10.34 -0.74
CA LEU A 117 -1.93 -8.99 -1.18
C LEU A 117 -1.55 -8.69 -2.64
N LYS A 118 -0.81 -9.60 -3.31
CA LYS A 118 -0.29 -9.37 -4.66
C LYS A 118 -1.36 -9.02 -5.69
N THR A 119 -2.53 -9.62 -5.59
CA THR A 119 -3.67 -9.36 -6.49
C THR A 119 -4.17 -7.91 -6.41
N TYR A 120 -3.90 -7.21 -5.31
CA TYR A 120 -4.32 -5.82 -5.08
C TYR A 120 -3.19 -4.79 -5.33
N VAL A 121 -2.00 -5.22 -5.76
CA VAL A 121 -0.89 -4.28 -5.99
C VAL A 121 -1.24 -3.20 -7.02
N LEU A 122 -1.95 -3.57 -8.09
CA LEU A 122 -2.35 -2.62 -9.13
C LEU A 122 -3.31 -1.53 -8.62
N SER A 123 -4.13 -1.81 -7.60
CA SER A 123 -5.06 -0.81 -7.06
C SER A 123 -4.33 0.26 -6.25
N ILE A 124 -3.16 -0.08 -5.68
CA ILE A 124 -2.38 0.80 -4.81
C ILE A 124 -1.10 1.35 -5.44
N GLU A 125 -0.64 0.77 -6.54
CA GLU A 125 0.58 1.20 -7.23
C GLU A 125 0.51 2.68 -7.66
N GLY A 126 1.62 3.39 -7.48
CA GLY A 126 1.79 4.77 -7.93
C GLY A 126 1.36 5.82 -6.90
N ILE A 127 0.86 5.44 -5.73
CA ILE A 127 0.50 6.41 -4.68
C ILE A 127 1.73 7.16 -4.16
N THR A 128 2.90 6.52 -4.14
CA THR A 128 4.15 7.17 -3.72
C THR A 128 4.58 8.23 -4.75
N GLU A 129 4.35 7.95 -6.03
CA GLU A 129 4.66 8.86 -7.12
C GLU A 129 3.72 10.07 -7.13
N LEU A 130 2.43 9.88 -6.86
CA LEU A 130 1.50 10.99 -6.65
C LEU A 130 1.94 11.90 -5.48
N CYS A 131 2.53 11.34 -4.43
CA CYS A 131 3.13 12.15 -3.37
C CYS A 131 4.39 12.91 -3.82
N ASN A 132 5.23 12.33 -4.68
CA ASN A 132 6.35 13.07 -5.27
C ASN A 132 5.83 14.26 -6.09
N GLN A 133 4.81 14.06 -6.93
CA GLN A 133 4.20 15.14 -7.71
C GLN A 133 3.61 16.24 -6.81
N SER A 134 2.94 15.85 -5.72
CA SER A 134 2.46 16.80 -4.70
C SER A 134 3.62 17.59 -4.07
N GLU A 135 4.71 16.91 -3.73
CA GLU A 135 5.90 17.52 -3.14
C GLU A 135 6.54 18.52 -4.10
N ASP A 136 6.71 18.15 -5.37
CA ASP A 136 7.31 18.99 -6.41
C ASP A 136 6.47 20.26 -6.65
N LEU A 137 5.14 20.14 -6.68
CA LEU A 137 4.23 21.29 -6.77
C LEU A 137 4.38 22.22 -5.56
N ALA A 138 4.44 21.67 -4.35
CA ALA A 138 4.62 22.47 -3.13
C ALA A 138 5.99 23.17 -3.10
N ILE A 139 7.06 22.48 -3.52
CA ILE A 139 8.40 23.07 -3.64
C ILE A 139 8.43 24.17 -4.72
N GLY A 140 7.67 23.97 -5.81
CA GLY A 140 7.45 24.98 -6.85
C GLY A 140 6.60 26.17 -6.42
N GLY A 141 6.12 26.20 -5.17
CA GLY A 141 5.28 27.27 -4.64
C GLY A 141 3.81 27.18 -5.05
N GLN A 142 3.39 26.06 -5.64
CA GLN A 142 2.01 25.78 -6.05
C GLN A 142 1.28 24.97 -4.97
N PHE A 143 1.11 25.56 -3.79
CA PHE A 143 0.50 24.91 -2.62
C PHE A 143 -0.98 24.58 -2.79
N SER A 144 -1.72 25.37 -3.57
CA SER A 144 -3.13 25.08 -3.87
C SER A 144 -3.25 23.87 -4.78
N GLU A 145 -2.35 23.74 -5.75
CA GLU A 145 -2.34 22.66 -6.72
C GLU A 145 -1.72 21.38 -6.17
N SER A 146 -0.80 21.48 -5.20
CA SER A 146 -0.15 20.31 -4.57
C SER A 146 -1.12 19.38 -3.85
N GLY A 147 -2.33 19.83 -3.51
CA GLY A 147 -3.38 18.99 -2.95
C GLY A 147 -4.01 18.00 -3.95
N ARG A 148 -3.96 18.28 -5.26
CA ARG A 148 -4.67 17.47 -6.26
C ARG A 148 -4.12 16.04 -6.39
N PRO A 149 -2.80 15.82 -6.51
CA PRO A 149 -2.27 14.45 -6.55
C PRO A 149 -2.64 13.65 -5.29
N LEU A 150 -2.71 14.32 -4.13
CA LEU A 150 -3.11 13.69 -2.86
C LEU A 150 -4.59 13.27 -2.85
N LEU A 151 -5.48 14.00 -3.54
CA LEU A 151 -6.86 13.55 -3.74
C LEU A 151 -6.91 12.24 -4.53
N THR A 152 -6.11 12.12 -5.59
CA THR A 152 -5.99 10.86 -6.35
C THR A 152 -5.42 9.73 -5.48
N VAL A 153 -4.53 10.02 -4.54
CA VAL A 153 -4.09 9.02 -3.54
C VAL A 153 -5.29 8.54 -2.71
N VAL A 154 -6.14 9.45 -2.23
CA VAL A 154 -7.35 9.08 -1.45
C VAL A 154 -8.28 8.19 -2.27
N GLU A 155 -8.51 8.53 -3.54
CA GLU A 155 -9.34 7.73 -4.46
C GLU A 155 -8.78 6.31 -4.62
N LYS A 156 -7.48 6.17 -4.94
CA LYS A 156 -6.84 4.86 -5.09
C LYS A 156 -6.86 4.02 -3.81
N LEU A 157 -6.66 4.65 -2.66
CA LEU A 157 -6.74 3.96 -1.37
C LEU A 157 -8.18 3.53 -1.07
N ALA A 158 -9.18 4.36 -1.39
CA ALA A 158 -10.59 4.01 -1.23
C ALA A 158 -10.98 2.83 -2.14
N ASP A 159 -10.57 2.85 -3.41
CA ASP A 159 -10.77 1.75 -4.36
C ASP A 159 -10.07 0.47 -3.91
N THR A 160 -8.88 0.59 -3.34
CA THR A 160 -8.19 -0.56 -2.75
C THR A 160 -8.98 -1.13 -1.58
N LEU A 161 -9.53 -0.27 -0.71
CA LEU A 161 -10.31 -0.70 0.44
C LEU A 161 -11.62 -1.41 0.03
N THR A 162 -12.26 -0.99 -1.06
CA THR A 162 -13.46 -1.65 -1.58
C THR A 162 -13.15 -2.97 -2.29
N ALA A 163 -11.94 -3.13 -2.84
CA ALA A 163 -11.48 -4.36 -3.47
C ALA A 163 -11.05 -5.44 -2.46
N LEU A 164 -10.66 -5.06 -1.24
CA LEU A 164 -10.30 -6.00 -0.19
C LEU A 164 -11.55 -6.70 0.38
N PRO A 165 -11.51 -8.02 0.62
CA PRO A 165 -12.64 -8.82 1.10
C PRO A 165 -12.92 -8.70 2.61
#